data_AF-A0A5C8U9Y9-F1
#
_entry.id   AF-A0A5C8U9Y9-F1
#
_cell.length_a   1.000
_cell.length_b   1.000
_cell.length_c   1.000
_cell.angle_alpha   90.00
_cell.angle_beta   90.00
_cell.angle_gamma   90.00
#
_symmetry.space_group_name_H-M   'P 1'
#
loop_
_entity.id
_entity.type
_entity.pdbx_description
1 polymer ?
#
loop_
_entity_poly.entity_id
_entity_poly.type
_entity_poly.pdbx_seq_one_letter_code
_entity_poly.pdbx_strand_id
1 'polypeptide(L)'
;MSFTSKGLLGRTSSMHTASEKVMRKSGVFLRNIGVIEPQTFAVRIAEFLRGIHATKTASCVEADTGISHKTVSKWLEGASSPSGNAYHRLIEVYGPELFCFISPDASPDSLQEAARICRQSRLERHAASIRQQLTDVREGRA
;
A
#
# COMPACT_ATOMS: atom_id res chain seq x y z
N MET A 1 54.17 -1.77 -55.02
CA MET A 1 53.47 -2.45 -56.13
C MET A 1 51.97 -2.35 -55.88
N SER A 2 51.27 -1.76 -56.83
CA SER A 2 49.82 -1.48 -56.88
C SER A 2 48.96 -2.74 -56.84
N PHE A 3 47.71 -2.67 -56.36
CA PHE A 3 46.47 -2.76 -57.17
C PHE A 3 45.19 -2.64 -56.29
N THR A 4 44.49 -1.51 -56.49
CA THR A 4 43.03 -1.24 -56.57
C THR A 4 42.09 -2.45 -56.77
N SER A 5 40.77 -2.49 -56.52
CA SER A 5 39.67 -1.58 -56.15
C SER A 5 38.36 -2.41 -56.19
N LYS A 6 37.23 -1.80 -55.76
CA LYS A 6 35.79 -2.14 -55.96
C LYS A 6 35.14 -2.79 -54.73
N GLY A 7 34.00 -2.33 -54.21
CA GLY A 7 33.11 -1.26 -54.63
C GLY A 7 31.70 -1.49 -54.09
N LEU A 8 31.15 -0.43 -53.47
CA LEU A 8 29.75 0.05 -53.49
C LEU A 8 28.55 -0.83 -53.05
N LEU A 9 27.73 -0.16 -52.21
CA LEU A 9 26.25 -0.14 -52.10
C LEU A 9 25.57 -0.98 -51.01
N GLY A 10 24.83 -0.27 -50.15
CA GLY A 10 23.85 -0.87 -49.24
C GLY A 10 23.35 0.06 -48.15
N ARG A 11 22.84 1.25 -48.52
CA ARG A 11 22.11 2.13 -47.61
C ARG A 11 20.72 1.53 -47.38
N THR A 12 20.39 1.12 -46.16
CA THR A 12 19.00 0.95 -45.74
C THR A 12 18.72 1.83 -44.52
N SER A 13 17.86 2.81 -44.78
CA SER A 13 17.14 3.58 -43.78
C SER A 13 16.35 2.61 -42.89
N SER A 14 16.47 2.70 -41.57
CA SER A 14 15.56 2.01 -40.64
C SER A 14 14.79 3.05 -39.84
N MET A 15 13.46 2.97 -39.96
CA MET A 15 12.47 3.86 -39.38
C MET A 15 12.56 3.95 -37.85
N HIS A 16 12.55 5.17 -37.34
CA HIS A 16 12.15 5.49 -35.97
C HIS A 16 10.63 5.24 -35.82
N THR A 17 10.23 4.21 -35.07
CA THR A 17 9.02 4.19 -34.22
C THR A 17 8.90 2.87 -33.46
N ALA A 18 9.28 2.89 -32.18
CA ALA A 18 8.64 2.09 -31.14
C ALA A 18 9.00 2.74 -29.80
N SER A 19 8.09 3.58 -29.27
CA SER A 19 8.13 3.99 -27.87
C SER A 19 7.72 2.76 -27.06
N GLU A 20 8.70 1.93 -26.71
CA GLU A 20 8.52 0.88 -25.73
C GLU A 20 8.21 1.56 -24.40
N LYS A 21 6.92 1.64 -24.09
CA LYS A 21 6.40 2.01 -22.79
C LYS A 21 6.91 0.98 -21.79
N VAL A 22 8.07 1.26 -21.18
CA VAL A 22 8.66 0.47 -20.11
C VAL A 22 7.66 0.43 -18.96
N MET A 23 6.86 -0.63 -18.94
CA MET A 23 5.96 -0.97 -17.86
C MET A 23 6.84 -1.26 -16.65
N ARG A 24 6.98 -0.29 -15.75
CA ARG A 24 7.73 -0.43 -14.51
C ARG A 24 7.19 -1.65 -13.76
N LYS A 25 7.99 -2.72 -13.71
CA LYS A 25 7.77 -3.88 -12.84
C LYS A 25 7.94 -3.42 -11.38
N SER A 26 6.88 -2.84 -10.81
CA SER A 26 6.78 -2.53 -9.37
C SER A 26 6.73 -3.79 -8.47
N GLY A 27 6.87 -4.99 -9.02
CA GLY A 27 6.85 -6.25 -8.27
C GLY A 27 8.19 -6.67 -7.66
N VAL A 28 9.29 -5.97 -7.95
CA VAL A 28 10.64 -6.41 -7.53
C VAL A 28 10.98 -5.97 -6.10
N PHE A 29 10.38 -4.90 -5.59
CA PHE A 29 10.74 -4.34 -4.28
C PHE A 29 10.22 -5.17 -3.07
N LEU A 30 9.34 -6.15 -3.29
CA LEU A 30 8.78 -6.98 -2.22
C LEU A 30 9.54 -8.30 -1.97
N ARG A 31 10.63 -8.59 -2.71
CA ARG A 31 11.26 -9.93 -2.66
C ARG A 31 12.07 -10.24 -1.39
N ASN A 32 12.40 -9.26 -0.56
CA ASN A 32 13.30 -9.46 0.60
C ASN A 32 12.72 -9.08 1.97
N ILE A 33 11.43 -8.74 2.05
CA ILE A 33 10.70 -8.73 3.31
C ILE A 33 10.17 -10.16 3.46
N GLY A 34 10.48 -10.83 4.57
CA GLY A 34 10.23 -12.28 4.77
C GLY A 34 8.94 -12.75 4.11
N VAL A 35 9.03 -13.82 3.30
CA VAL A 35 7.98 -14.24 2.36
C VAL A 35 6.71 -14.62 3.12
N ILE A 36 5.80 -13.65 3.29
CA ILE A 36 4.45 -13.91 3.80
C ILE A 36 3.66 -14.50 2.64
N GLU A 37 3.05 -15.66 2.87
CA GLU A 37 2.17 -16.27 1.88
C GLU A 37 1.03 -15.31 1.51
N PRO A 38 0.66 -15.16 0.22
CA PRO A 38 -0.34 -14.18 -0.22
C PRO A 38 -1.68 -14.26 0.53
N GLN A 39 -2.08 -15.46 0.97
CA GLN A 39 -3.29 -15.68 1.75
C GLN A 39 -3.14 -15.15 3.18
N THR A 40 -2.04 -15.47 3.87
CA THR A 40 -1.71 -14.91 5.18
C THR A 40 -1.63 -13.39 5.13
N PHE A 41 -1.05 -12.82 4.07
CA PHE A 41 -1.00 -11.39 3.86
C PHE A 41 -2.40 -10.76 3.75
N ALA A 42 -3.29 -11.36 2.94
CA ALA A 42 -4.67 -10.89 2.79
C ALA A 42 -5.44 -10.93 4.13
N VAL A 43 -5.32 -12.04 4.88
CA VAL A 43 -5.96 -12.21 6.19
C VAL A 43 -5.46 -11.16 7.18
N ARG A 44 -4.14 -10.98 7.32
CA ARG A 44 -3.57 -9.99 8.26
C ARG A 44 -3.97 -8.56 7.89
N ILE A 45 -4.06 -8.23 6.61
CA ILE A 45 -4.58 -6.94 6.16
C ILE A 45 -6.03 -6.78 6.62
N ALA A 46 -6.89 -7.77 6.35
CA ALA A 46 -8.30 -7.68 6.71
C ALA A 46 -8.50 -7.57 8.23
N GLU A 47 -7.73 -8.31 9.02
CA GLU A 47 -7.73 -8.22 10.49
C GLU A 47 -7.30 -6.83 10.97
N PHE A 48 -6.21 -6.30 10.43
CA PHE A 48 -5.75 -4.96 10.79
C PHE A 48 -6.82 -3.90 10.51
N LEU A 49 -7.40 -3.92 9.30
CA LEU A 49 -8.40 -2.93 8.90
C LEU A 49 -9.66 -3.01 9.77
N ARG A 50 -10.12 -4.21 10.13
CA ARG A 50 -11.24 -4.39 11.07
C ARG A 50 -10.89 -3.94 12.49
N GLY A 51 -9.64 -4.11 12.90
CA GLY A 51 -9.15 -3.63 14.20
C GLY A 51 -9.14 -2.10 14.31
N ILE A 52 -8.85 -1.39 13.22
CA ILE A 52 -8.92 0.08 13.17
C ILE A 52 -10.37 0.55 13.04
N HIS A 53 -11.13 -0.06 12.13
CA HIS A 53 -12.48 0.34 11.75
C HIS A 53 -13.48 -0.78 12.03
N ALA A 54 -14.00 -0.83 13.27
CA ALA A 54 -14.86 -1.92 13.74
C ALA A 54 -16.21 -2.03 13.00
N THR A 55 -16.73 -0.92 12.48
CA THR A 55 -17.96 -0.90 11.68
C THR A 55 -17.70 -0.18 10.36
N LYS A 56 -18.42 -0.58 9.30
CA LYS A 56 -18.31 0.00 7.95
C LYS A 56 -16.86 0.07 7.43
N THR A 57 -16.06 -0.94 7.75
CA THR A 57 -14.61 -1.00 7.48
C THR A 57 -14.28 -0.59 6.04
N ALA A 58 -14.96 -1.15 5.04
CA ALA A 58 -14.68 -0.82 3.63
C ALA A 58 -14.95 0.65 3.28
N SER A 59 -16.01 1.26 3.82
CA SER A 59 -16.31 2.68 3.61
C SER A 59 -15.30 3.60 4.29
N CYS A 60 -14.89 3.25 5.52
CA CYS A 60 -13.88 4.01 6.25
C CYS A 60 -12.52 3.94 5.55
N VAL A 61 -12.10 2.76 5.10
CA VAL A 61 -10.85 2.60 4.35
C VAL A 61 -10.90 3.34 3.02
N GLU A 62 -12.03 3.32 2.31
CA GLU A 62 -12.21 4.12 1.10
C GLU A 62 -12.06 5.61 1.38
N ALA A 63 -12.68 6.13 2.44
CA ALA A 63 -12.56 7.53 2.81
C ALA A 63 -11.12 7.92 3.17
N ASP A 64 -10.40 7.06 3.90
CA ASP A 64 -9.03 7.33 4.34
C ASP A 64 -8.02 7.23 3.18
N THR A 65 -8.19 6.24 2.30
CA THR A 65 -7.16 5.81 1.33
C THR A 65 -7.52 6.11 -0.12
N GLY A 66 -8.79 6.39 -0.42
CA GLY A 66 -9.30 6.49 -1.80
C GLY A 66 -9.34 5.16 -2.56
N ILE A 67 -9.07 4.02 -1.91
CA ILE A 67 -9.21 2.70 -2.50
C ILE A 67 -10.70 2.35 -2.50
N SER A 68 -11.27 2.04 -3.67
CA SER A 68 -12.71 1.86 -3.78
C SER A 68 -13.27 0.83 -2.79
N HIS A 69 -14.44 1.10 -2.23
CA HIS A 69 -15.14 0.23 -1.28
C HIS A 69 -15.21 -1.21 -1.80
N LYS A 70 -15.59 -1.39 -3.08
CA LYS A 70 -15.71 -2.70 -3.72
C LYS A 70 -14.42 -3.52 -3.66
N THR A 71 -13.27 -2.87 -3.85
CA THR A 71 -11.96 -3.52 -3.76
C THR A 71 -11.67 -3.93 -2.32
N VAL A 72 -11.91 -3.03 -1.36
CA VAL A 72 -11.69 -3.33 0.06
C VAL A 72 -12.61 -4.46 0.54
N SER A 73 -13.89 -4.48 0.14
CA SER A 73 -14.83 -5.56 0.45
C SER A 73 -14.29 -6.92 0.02
N LYS A 74 -13.74 -7.03 -1.20
CA LYS A 74 -13.13 -8.28 -1.67
C LYS A 74 -11.93 -8.73 -0.84
N TRP A 75 -11.16 -7.80 -0.27
CA TRP A 75 -10.08 -8.16 0.65
C TRP A 75 -10.63 -8.66 1.98
N LEU A 76 -11.65 -7.98 2.51
CA LEU A 76 -12.30 -8.38 3.76
C LEU A 76 -12.99 -9.75 3.65
N GLU A 77 -13.52 -10.09 2.48
CA GLU A 77 -14.10 -11.40 2.15
C GLU A 77 -13.07 -12.48 1.85
N GLY A 78 -11.78 -12.13 1.76
CA GLY A 78 -10.71 -13.06 1.36
C GLY A 78 -10.74 -13.46 -0.12
N ALA A 79 -11.57 -12.82 -0.94
CA ALA A 79 -11.69 -13.10 -2.37
C ALA A 79 -10.51 -12.57 -3.20
N SER A 80 -9.74 -11.62 -2.66
CA SER A 80 -8.51 -11.11 -3.29
C SER A 80 -7.56 -10.53 -2.25
N SER A 81 -6.34 -10.19 -2.68
CA SER A 81 -5.30 -9.60 -1.84
C SER A 81 -4.92 -8.20 -2.33
N PRO A 82 -4.45 -7.28 -1.47
CA PRO A 82 -3.97 -5.97 -1.92
C PRO A 82 -2.82 -6.09 -2.92
N SER A 83 -2.86 -5.29 -3.98
CA SER A 83 -1.72 -5.12 -4.87
C SER A 83 -0.62 -4.31 -4.18
N GLY A 84 0.61 -4.33 -4.72
CA GLY A 84 1.72 -3.54 -4.15
C GLY A 84 1.41 -2.03 -4.05
N ASN A 85 0.73 -1.45 -5.05
CA ASN A 85 0.32 -0.05 -5.01
C ASN A 85 -0.75 0.22 -3.95
N ALA A 86 -1.72 -0.69 -3.81
CA ALA A 86 -2.72 -0.59 -2.74
C ALA A 86 -2.06 -0.69 -1.37
N TYR A 87 -1.12 -1.63 -1.19
CA TYR A 87 -0.39 -1.79 0.06
C TYR A 87 0.45 -0.55 0.41
N HIS A 88 1.14 0.05 -0.57
CA HIS A 88 1.85 1.31 -0.36
C HIS A 88 0.92 2.42 0.14
N ARG A 89 -0.27 2.53 -0.47
CA ARG A 89 -1.26 3.53 -0.06
C ARG A 89 -1.83 3.28 1.34
N LEU A 90 -1.97 2.02 1.73
CA LEU A 90 -2.31 1.66 3.11
C LEU A 90 -1.20 2.07 4.08
N ILE A 91 0.08 1.94 3.71
CA ILE A 91 1.21 2.38 4.53
C ILE A 91 1.23 3.91 4.68
N GLU A 92 0.93 4.67 3.63
CA GLU A 92 0.86 6.15 3.70
C GLU A 92 -0.18 6.64 4.72
N VAL A 93 -1.30 5.92 4.85
CA VAL A 93 -2.42 6.29 5.72
C VAL A 93 -2.26 5.73 7.13
N TYR A 94 -1.95 4.43 7.26
CA TYR A 94 -1.92 3.73 8.54
C TYR A 94 -0.52 3.67 9.16
N GLY A 95 0.51 4.03 8.40
CA GLY A 95 1.88 4.20 8.89
C GLY A 95 2.56 2.89 9.29
N PRO A 96 3.58 2.98 10.17
CA PRO A 96 4.41 1.83 10.57
C PRO A 96 3.63 0.76 11.33
N GLU A 97 2.49 1.09 11.93
CA GLU A 97 1.63 0.13 12.63
C GLU A 97 1.15 -0.99 11.73
N LEU A 98 0.79 -0.67 10.48
CA LEU A 98 0.35 -1.67 9.51
C LEU A 98 1.48 -2.66 9.21
N PHE A 99 2.69 -2.15 9.00
CA PHE A 99 3.84 -2.98 8.70
C PHE A 99 4.18 -3.92 9.86
N CYS A 100 4.28 -3.38 11.08
CA CYS A 100 4.58 -4.18 12.27
C CYS A 100 3.49 -5.19 12.60
N PHE A 101 2.23 -4.89 12.30
CA PHE A 101 1.14 -5.86 12.46
C PHE A 101 1.26 -7.03 11.47
N ILE A 102 1.57 -6.74 10.20
CA ILE A 102 1.66 -7.76 9.16
C ILE A 102 2.92 -8.60 9.30
N SER A 103 4.05 -8.00 9.69
CA SER A 103 5.36 -8.66 9.73
C SER A 103 6.05 -8.41 11.08
N PRO A 104 5.52 -8.94 12.20
CA PRO A 104 6.09 -8.68 13.52
C PRO A 104 7.54 -9.14 13.62
N ASP A 105 7.85 -10.35 13.12
CA ASP A 105 9.19 -10.95 13.20
C ASP A 105 10.22 -10.26 12.29
N ALA A 106 9.78 -9.56 11.25
CA ALA A 106 10.65 -8.85 10.31
C ALA A 106 10.80 -7.35 10.64
N SER A 107 10.19 -6.88 11.72
CA SER A 107 10.19 -5.46 12.09
C SER A 107 11.32 -5.16 13.08
N PRO A 108 12.30 -4.31 12.74
CA PRO A 108 13.35 -3.91 13.68
C PRO A 108 12.75 -3.10 14.83
N ASP A 109 13.40 -3.11 16.00
CA ASP A 109 12.93 -2.45 17.23
C ASP A 109 12.58 -0.97 17.03
N SER A 110 13.37 -0.25 16.21
CA SER A 110 13.12 1.15 15.89
C SER A 110 11.78 1.37 15.17
N LEU A 111 11.38 0.43 14.31
CA LEU A 111 10.11 0.49 13.60
C LEU A 111 8.94 0.10 14.52
N GLN A 112 9.16 -0.86 15.43
CA GLN A 112 8.17 -1.22 16.45
C GLN A 112 7.89 -0.05 17.39
N GLU A 113 8.92 0.70 17.79
CA GLU A 113 8.75 1.91 18.62
C GLU A 113 8.01 3.01 17.85
N ALA A 114 8.36 3.22 16.58
CA ALA A 114 7.62 4.16 15.72
C ALA A 114 6.13 3.75 15.60
N ALA A 115 5.85 2.47 15.43
CA ALA A 115 4.48 1.94 15.42
C ALA A 115 3.76 2.19 16.75
N ARG A 116 4.43 2.00 17.90
CA ARG A 116 3.88 2.28 19.22
C ARG A 116 3.49 3.76 19.38
N ILE A 117 4.38 4.67 18.97
CA ILE A 117 4.13 6.12 19.02
C ILE A 117 2.95 6.50 18.13
N CYS A 118 2.93 6.03 16.87
CA CYS A 118 1.81 6.27 15.95
C CYS A 118 0.48 5.78 16.51
N ARG A 119 0.49 4.59 17.13
CA ARG A 119 -0.69 4.00 17.77
C ARG A 119 -1.22 4.88 18.88
N GLN A 120 -0.32 5.32 19.76
CA GLN A 120 -0.66 6.21 20.86
C GLN A 120 -1.31 7.50 20.34
N SER A 121 -0.67 8.18 19.38
CA SER A 121 -1.21 9.42 18.81
C SER A 121 -2.57 9.23 18.13
N ARG A 122 -2.80 8.08 17.46
CA ARG A 122 -4.14 7.78 16.89
C ARG A 122 -5.18 7.62 18.00
N LEU A 123 -4.88 6.85 19.04
CA LEU A 123 -5.79 6.63 20.16
C LEU A 123 -6.12 7.94 20.90
N GLU A 124 -5.13 8.81 21.09
CA GLU A 124 -5.31 10.13 21.70
C GLU A 124 -6.24 11.02 20.87
N ARG A 125 -6.09 11.04 19.53
CA ARG A 125 -7.02 11.75 18.63
C ARG A 125 -8.44 11.20 18.72
N HIS A 126 -8.58 9.89 18.76
CA HIS A 126 -9.89 9.25 18.90
C HIS A 126 -10.54 9.60 20.25
N ALA A 127 -9.77 9.55 21.34
CA ALA A 127 -10.24 9.94 22.66
C ALA A 127 -10.62 11.43 22.73
N ALA A 128 -9.90 12.32 22.03
CA ALA A 128 -10.28 13.72 21.90
C ALA A 128 -11.62 13.89 21.17
N SER A 129 -11.82 13.19 20.05
CA SER A 129 -13.09 13.21 19.31
C SER A 129 -14.27 12.73 20.15
N ILE A 130 -14.11 11.62 20.89
CA ILE A 130 -15.16 11.09 21.76
C ILE A 130 -15.46 12.06 22.91
N ARG A 131 -14.44 12.65 23.53
CA ARG A 131 -14.63 13.67 24.59
C ARG A 131 -15.40 14.89 24.08
N GLN A 132 -15.15 15.32 22.85
CA GLN A 132 -15.89 16.40 22.22
C GLN A 132 -17.37 16.02 22.03
N GLN A 133 -17.66 14.85 21.46
CA GLN A 133 -19.02 14.37 21.28
C GLN A 133 -19.79 14.27 22.61
N LEU A 134 -19.15 13.77 23.67
CA LEU A 134 -19.76 13.72 25.00
C LEU A 134 -20.07 15.11 25.56
N THR A 135 -19.22 16.09 25.28
CA THR A 135 -19.43 17.49 25.68
C THR A 135 -20.62 18.08 24.95
N ASP A 136 -20.72 17.86 23.63
CA ASP A 136 -21.85 18.35 22.83
C ASP A 136 -23.19 17.73 23.23
N VAL A 137 -23.22 16.43 23.53
CA VAL A 137 -24.41 15.75 24.07
C VAL A 137 -24.82 16.33 25.44
N ARG A 138 -23.85 16.56 26.33
CA ARG A 138 -24.13 17.12 27.68
C ARG A 138 -24.64 18.56 27.63
N GLU A 139 -24.20 19.33 26.64
CA GLU A 139 -24.62 20.71 26.44
C GLU A 139 -25.86 20.85 25.55
N GLY A 140 -26.46 19.73 25.10
CA GLY A 140 -27.67 19.73 24.28
C GLY A 140 -27.47 20.24 22.85
N ARG A 141 -26.22 20.18 22.33
CA ARG A 141 -25.86 20.59 20.97
C ARG A 141 -25.89 19.45 19.93
N ALA A 142 -26.22 18.24 20.37
CA ALA A 142 -26.21 17.02 19.56
C ALA A 142 -27.52 16.78 18.81
#